data_AF-A0A7G9QQ47-F1
#
_entry.id   AF-A0A7G9QQ47-F1
#
_cell.length_a   1.000
_cell.length_b   1.000
_cell.length_c   1.000
_cell.angle_alpha   90.00
_cell.angle_beta   90.00
_cell.angle_gamma   90.00
#
_symmetry.space_group_name_H-M   'P 1'
#
loop_
_entity.id
_entity.type
_entity.pdbx_description
1 polymer ?
#
loop_
_entity_poly.entity_id
_entity_poly.type
_entity_poly.pdbx_seq_one_letter_code
_entity_poly.pdbx_strand_id
1 'polypeptide(L)'
;MRLYLDTEWADPEATQLVSLALVDSTNRYNYYCEIDPLPQQPTEFVRDRVYPLLQRGLWAKDQRKFCLSLRNFLDRLKGSPRLILADHPTDFSLLRFALAGFGSNVPGPVPEWTPIEVTQGDVLGHRELYFDRHPEARARRHHASVDAEALRWAFEYVIEGTMR
;
A
#
# COMPACT_ATOMS: atom_id res chain seq x y z
N MET A 1 9.06 -9.45 10.32
CA MET A 1 9.27 -8.11 9.69
C MET A 1 7.91 -7.43 9.60
N ARG A 2 7.86 -6.10 9.81
CA ARG A 2 6.66 -5.29 9.59
C ARG A 2 6.72 -4.61 8.24
N LEU A 3 5.60 -4.64 7.51
CA LEU A 3 5.37 -3.91 6.27
C LEU A 3 4.10 -3.07 6.44
N TYR A 4 4.14 -1.83 6.00
CA TYR A 4 3.02 -0.90 6.04
C TYR A 4 2.40 -0.84 4.65
N LEU A 5 1.13 -1.15 4.59
CA LEU A 5 0.33 -1.26 3.39
C LEU A 5 -0.60 -0.07 3.29
N ASP A 6 -0.72 0.43 2.07
CA ASP A 6 -1.80 1.31 1.65
C ASP A 6 -2.17 0.98 0.20
N THR A 7 -3.44 1.16 -0.14
CA THR A 7 -3.99 0.92 -1.46
C THR A 7 -4.95 2.02 -1.87
N GLU A 8 -4.96 2.29 -3.17
CA GLU A 8 -5.96 3.15 -3.80
C GLU A 8 -6.86 2.31 -4.69
N TRP A 9 -8.16 2.60 -4.76
CA TRP A 9 -9.12 1.87 -5.59
C TRP A 9 -10.14 2.81 -6.25
N ALA A 10 -10.75 2.36 -7.35
CA ALA A 10 -11.52 3.24 -8.23
C ALA A 10 -13.02 3.33 -7.93
N ASP A 11 -13.59 2.33 -7.28
CA ASP A 11 -15.02 2.11 -7.11
C ASP A 11 -15.45 2.13 -5.63
N PRO A 12 -16.71 2.51 -5.30
CA PRO A 12 -17.20 2.51 -3.92
C PRO A 12 -17.13 1.13 -3.23
N GLU A 13 -17.23 0.05 -4.00
CA GLU A 13 -17.20 -1.33 -3.53
C GLU A 13 -15.77 -1.85 -3.28
N ALA A 14 -14.75 -1.04 -3.59
CA ALA A 14 -13.34 -1.37 -3.45
C ALA A 14 -12.93 -2.70 -4.13
N THR A 15 -13.41 -2.91 -5.35
CA THR A 15 -13.08 -4.09 -6.16
C THR A 15 -12.04 -3.79 -7.22
N GLN A 16 -11.81 -2.51 -7.55
CA GLN A 16 -10.96 -2.07 -8.63
C GLN A 16 -9.70 -1.37 -8.11
N LEU A 17 -8.67 -2.16 -7.78
CA LEU A 17 -7.36 -1.65 -7.37
C LEU A 17 -6.80 -0.67 -8.41
N VAL A 18 -6.28 0.46 -7.95
CA VAL A 18 -5.58 1.50 -8.72
C VAL A 18 -4.08 1.43 -8.46
N SER A 19 -3.67 1.44 -7.19
CA SER A 19 -2.26 1.33 -6.81
C SER A 19 -2.09 0.69 -5.43
N LEU A 20 -0.90 0.14 -5.17
CA LEU A 20 -0.55 -0.50 -3.90
C LEU A 20 0.88 -0.15 -3.51
N ALA A 21 1.09 0.11 -2.22
CA ALA A 21 2.42 0.25 -1.65
C ALA A 21 2.66 -0.69 -0.47
N LEU A 22 3.91 -1.09 -0.30
CA LEU A 22 4.42 -1.73 0.91
C LEU A 22 5.73 -1.07 1.30
N VAL A 23 5.84 -0.61 2.54
CA VAL A 23 7.05 0.02 3.10
C VAL A 23 7.50 -0.78 4.31
N ASP A 24 8.75 -1.22 4.39
CA ASP A 24 9.23 -1.91 5.60
C ASP A 24 9.49 -0.95 6.76
N SER A 25 9.52 -1.47 7.98
CA SER A 25 9.76 -0.66 9.19
C SER A 25 11.02 0.21 9.13
N THR A 26 12.03 -0.19 8.37
CA THR A 26 13.28 0.56 8.21
C THR A 26 13.32 1.49 7.00
N ASN A 27 12.26 1.52 6.18
CA ASN A 27 12.18 2.28 4.93
C ASN A 27 13.32 1.98 3.94
N ARG A 28 13.88 0.77 3.99
CA ARG A 28 14.95 0.29 3.09
C ARG A 28 14.43 -0.57 1.96
N TYR A 29 13.29 -1.23 2.16
CA TYR A 29 12.64 -2.12 1.21
C TYR A 29 11.21 -1.64 0.98
N ASN A 30 11.02 -0.99 -0.16
CA ASN A 30 9.75 -0.42 -0.55
C ASN A 30 9.27 -1.02 -1.86
N TYR A 31 7.97 -1.24 -1.96
CA TYR A 31 7.28 -1.61 -3.18
C TYR A 31 6.20 -0.58 -3.45
N TYR A 32 6.10 -0.16 -4.71
CA TYR A 32 5.00 0.63 -5.22
C TYR A 32 4.67 0.13 -6.62
N CYS A 33 3.38 0.00 -6.92
CA CYS A 33 2.95 -0.39 -8.25
C CYS A 33 1.53 0.14 -8.52
N GLU A 34 1.27 0.47 -9.76
CA GLU A 34 -0.01 0.96 -10.27
C GLU A 34 -0.56 -0.03 -11.30
N ILE A 35 -1.87 -0.15 -11.37
CA ILE A 35 -2.52 -0.96 -12.40
C ILE A 35 -2.48 -0.24 -13.76
N ASP A 36 -2.37 -1.04 -14.82
CA ASP A 36 -2.46 -0.58 -16.20
C ASP A 36 -3.15 -1.64 -17.09
N PRO A 37 -4.23 -1.30 -17.80
CA PRO A 37 -4.90 0.00 -17.85
C PRO A 37 -5.56 0.36 -16.51
N LEU A 38 -5.70 1.66 -16.26
CA LEU A 38 -6.51 2.15 -15.13
C LEU A 38 -7.98 1.76 -15.30
N PRO A 39 -8.71 1.55 -14.20
CA PRO A 39 -10.16 1.44 -14.25
C PRO A 39 -10.80 2.64 -14.95
N GLN A 40 -11.77 2.40 -15.84
CA GLN A 40 -12.29 3.42 -16.75
C GLN A 40 -13.44 4.24 -16.15
N GLN A 41 -14.02 3.79 -15.04
CA GLN A 41 -15.16 4.44 -14.38
C GLN A 41 -14.83 4.74 -12.91
N PRO A 42 -13.81 5.56 -12.62
CA PRO A 42 -13.52 5.94 -11.26
C PRO A 42 -14.62 6.83 -10.68
N THR A 43 -14.74 6.83 -9.36
CA THR A 43 -15.44 7.92 -8.64
C THR A 43 -14.84 9.29 -8.99
N GLU A 44 -15.61 10.36 -8.81
CA GLU A 44 -15.12 11.73 -8.99
C GLU A 44 -13.88 12.01 -8.14
N PHE A 45 -13.92 11.60 -6.87
CA PHE A 45 -12.79 11.73 -5.96
C PHE A 45 -11.52 11.08 -6.51
N VAL A 46 -11.59 9.82 -6.95
CA VAL A 46 -10.43 9.10 -7.48
C VAL A 46 -9.89 9.78 -8.74
N ARG A 47 -10.79 10.18 -9.64
CA ARG A 47 -10.43 10.89 -10.88
C ARG A 47 -9.65 12.18 -10.61
N ASP A 48 -10.06 12.93 -9.58
CA ASP A 48 -9.57 14.28 -9.34
C ASP A 48 -8.43 14.34 -8.30
N ARG A 49 -8.34 13.34 -7.41
CA ARG A 49 -7.42 13.34 -6.27
C ARG A 49 -6.39 12.22 -6.31
N VAL A 50 -6.72 11.07 -6.88
CA VAL A 50 -5.82 9.90 -6.91
C VAL A 50 -5.09 9.81 -8.25
N TYR A 51 -5.84 9.77 -9.36
CA TYR A 51 -5.26 9.59 -10.70
C TYR A 51 -4.19 10.62 -11.06
N PRO A 52 -4.32 11.92 -10.70
CA PRO A 52 -3.29 12.92 -10.98
C PRO A 52 -1.98 12.71 -10.20
N LEU A 53 -2.00 11.93 -9.12
CA LEU A 53 -0.82 11.67 -8.29
C LEU A 53 0.01 10.49 -8.81
N LEU A 54 -0.55 9.66 -9.68
CA LEU A 54 0.10 8.47 -10.21
C LEU A 54 1.36 8.83 -10.99
N GLN A 55 2.41 8.02 -10.79
CA GLN A 55 3.71 8.18 -11.44
C GLN A 55 3.73 7.56 -12.85
N ARG A 56 2.87 6.56 -13.10
CA ARG A 56 2.76 5.84 -14.38
C ARG A 56 4.11 5.23 -14.83
N GLY A 57 4.26 4.94 -16.12
CA GLY A 57 5.53 4.50 -16.72
C GLY A 57 6.05 3.20 -16.11
N LEU A 58 7.21 3.24 -15.45
CA LEU A 58 7.84 2.05 -14.86
C LEU A 58 7.03 1.45 -13.69
N TRP A 59 6.19 2.26 -13.06
CA TRP A 59 5.34 1.88 -11.93
C TRP A 59 4.02 1.26 -12.38
N ALA A 60 3.59 1.54 -13.61
CA ALA A 60 2.38 1.02 -14.21
C ALA A 60 2.61 -0.40 -14.76
N LYS A 61 1.76 -1.34 -14.37
CA LYS A 61 1.85 -2.74 -14.82
C LYS A 61 0.47 -3.33 -15.09
N ASP A 62 0.41 -4.19 -16.11
CA ASP A 62 -0.71 -5.13 -16.23
C ASP A 62 -0.81 -6.03 -15.00
N GLN A 63 -2.03 -6.52 -14.73
CA GLN A 63 -2.37 -7.31 -13.55
C GLN A 63 -1.44 -8.52 -13.34
N ARG A 64 -1.04 -9.18 -14.43
CA ARG A 64 -0.15 -10.34 -14.35
C ARG A 64 1.25 -9.94 -13.90
N LYS A 65 1.83 -8.90 -14.51
CA LYS A 65 3.15 -8.38 -14.13
C LYS A 65 3.12 -7.81 -12.72
N PHE A 66 2.05 -7.11 -12.34
CA PHE A 66 1.83 -6.59 -10.99
C PHE A 66 1.89 -7.71 -9.95
N CYS A 67 1.08 -8.77 -10.14
CA CYS A 67 1.05 -9.91 -9.23
C CYS A 67 2.43 -10.57 -9.09
N LEU A 68 3.09 -10.86 -10.22
CA LEU A 68 4.42 -11.46 -10.20
C LEU A 68 5.47 -10.57 -9.52
N SER A 69 5.47 -9.25 -9.78
CA SER A 69 6.40 -8.34 -9.12
C SER A 69 6.16 -8.20 -7.63
N LEU A 70 4.90 -8.21 -7.20
CA LEU A 70 4.52 -8.16 -5.79
C LEU A 70 4.94 -9.43 -5.05
N ARG A 71 4.66 -10.61 -5.62
CA ARG A 71 5.12 -11.89 -5.06
C ARG A 71 6.64 -11.92 -4.94
N ASN A 72 7.34 -11.55 -6.01
CA ASN A 72 8.81 -11.45 -6.03
C ASN A 72 9.35 -10.46 -4.99
N PHE A 73 8.65 -9.35 -4.74
CA PHE A 73 9.05 -8.41 -3.68
C PHE A 73 8.97 -9.08 -2.30
N LEU A 74 7.85 -9.71 -1.98
CA LEU A 74 7.65 -10.36 -0.68
C LEU A 74 8.62 -11.54 -0.46
N ASP A 75 8.91 -12.32 -1.51
CA ASP A 75 9.83 -13.46 -1.43
C ASP A 75 11.28 -13.05 -1.17
N ARG A 76 11.69 -11.86 -1.65
CA ARG A 76 13.04 -11.32 -1.38
C ARG A 76 13.23 -10.89 0.07
N LEU A 77 12.15 -10.59 0.79
CA LEU A 77 12.22 -10.23 2.20
C LEU A 77 12.50 -11.49 3.02
N LYS A 78 13.72 -11.57 3.57
CA LYS A 78 14.15 -12.68 4.44
C LYS A 78 13.55 -12.53 5.85
N GLY A 79 13.09 -13.64 6.43
CA GLY A 79 12.72 -13.75 7.86
C GLY A 79 11.22 -13.91 8.14
N SER A 80 10.90 -14.76 9.12
CA SER A 80 9.54 -15.07 9.59
C SER A 80 9.04 -14.09 10.67
N PRO A 81 7.72 -13.94 10.86
CA PRO A 81 6.66 -13.82 9.86
C PRO A 81 6.58 -12.39 9.26
N ARG A 82 5.92 -12.24 8.10
CA ARG A 82 5.61 -10.94 7.47
C ARG A 82 4.32 -10.41 8.05
N LEU A 83 4.43 -9.45 8.95
CA LEU A 83 3.30 -8.70 9.51
C LEU A 83 3.01 -7.55 8.56
N ILE A 84 1.81 -7.51 7.99
CA ILE A 84 1.38 -6.44 7.10
C ILE A 84 0.35 -5.60 7.84
N LEU A 85 0.66 -4.32 8.02
CA LEU A 85 -0.09 -3.35 8.79
C LEU A 85 -0.83 -2.41 7.83
N ALA A 86 -2.11 -2.19 8.08
CA ALA A 86 -2.92 -1.19 7.40
C ALA A 86 -3.93 -0.61 8.40
N ASP A 87 -4.37 0.62 8.18
CA ASP A 87 -5.38 1.30 9.00
C ASP A 87 -6.82 1.05 8.51
N HIS A 88 -6.99 0.39 7.36
CA HIS A 88 -8.29 0.05 6.83
C HIS A 88 -8.34 -1.41 6.31
N PRO A 89 -9.42 -2.17 6.58
CA PRO A 89 -9.48 -3.59 6.25
C PRO A 89 -9.57 -3.88 4.73
N THR A 90 -10.03 -2.90 3.95
CA THR A 90 -10.09 -3.01 2.48
C THR A 90 -8.72 -3.25 1.86
N ASP A 91 -7.67 -2.64 2.40
CA ASP A 91 -6.30 -2.81 1.91
C ASP A 91 -5.87 -4.26 1.93
N PHE A 92 -6.23 -5.00 2.98
CA PHE A 92 -5.94 -6.43 3.07
C PHE A 92 -6.68 -7.25 2.02
N SER A 93 -7.93 -6.90 1.71
CA SER A 93 -8.73 -7.55 0.67
C SER A 93 -8.11 -7.30 -0.72
N LEU A 94 -7.72 -6.07 -0.99
CA LEU A 94 -7.08 -5.66 -2.25
C LEU A 94 -5.68 -6.27 -2.42
N LEU A 95 -4.87 -6.31 -1.35
CA LEU A 95 -3.59 -7.01 -1.35
C LEU A 95 -3.77 -8.51 -1.64
N ARG A 96 -4.75 -9.16 -1.00
CA ARG A 96 -5.06 -10.57 -1.23
C ARG A 96 -5.49 -10.80 -2.68
N PHE A 97 -6.32 -9.93 -3.23
CA PHE A 97 -6.76 -10.01 -4.62
C PHE A 97 -5.59 -9.85 -5.61
N ALA A 98 -4.71 -8.88 -5.38
CA ALA A 98 -3.51 -8.66 -6.18
C ALA A 98 -2.54 -9.86 -6.11
N LEU A 99 -2.29 -10.39 -4.90
CA LEU A 99 -1.47 -11.58 -4.68
C LEU A 99 -2.06 -12.84 -5.32
N ALA A 100 -3.38 -12.96 -5.37
CA ALA A 100 -4.08 -14.06 -6.05
C ALA A 100 -4.07 -13.92 -7.58
N GLY A 101 -3.55 -12.82 -8.13
CA GLY A 101 -3.49 -12.60 -9.57
C GLY A 101 -4.74 -11.98 -10.17
N PHE A 102 -5.49 -11.17 -9.39
CA PHE A 102 -6.67 -10.44 -9.87
C PHE A 102 -7.77 -11.36 -10.45
N GLY A 103 -7.91 -12.57 -9.90
CA GLY A 103 -8.84 -13.60 -10.41
C GLY A 103 -8.34 -14.36 -11.64
N SER A 104 -7.16 -14.03 -12.16
CA SER A 104 -6.49 -14.78 -13.23
C SER A 104 -5.57 -15.87 -12.70
N ASN A 105 -5.35 -16.91 -13.49
CA ASN A 105 -4.41 -17.97 -13.15
C ASN A 105 -2.95 -17.49 -13.30
N VAL A 106 -2.33 -17.05 -12.20
CA VAL A 106 -0.91 -16.69 -12.14
C VAL A 106 -0.11 -17.80 -11.44
N PRO A 107 0.81 -18.49 -12.15
CA PRO A 107 1.52 -19.63 -11.60
C PRO A 107 2.44 -19.28 -10.43
N GLY A 108 2.75 -20.29 -9.62
CA GLY A 108 3.63 -20.17 -8.45
C GLY A 108 2.89 -19.95 -7.14
N PRO A 109 3.57 -20.12 -6.00
CA PRO A 109 2.97 -19.96 -4.69
C PRO A 109 2.60 -18.50 -4.40
N VAL A 110 1.57 -18.30 -3.58
CA VAL A 110 1.25 -17.00 -2.99
C VAL A 110 2.03 -16.87 -1.68
N PRO A 111 2.86 -15.83 -1.48
CA PRO A 111 3.60 -15.64 -0.24
C PRO A 111 2.67 -15.51 0.97
N GLU A 112 3.04 -16.16 2.07
CA GLU A 112 2.31 -16.05 3.34
C GLU A 112 2.61 -14.73 4.07
N TRP A 113 1.58 -14.20 4.73
CA TRP A 113 1.60 -12.97 5.51
C TRP A 113 0.48 -12.96 6.55
N THR A 114 0.64 -12.14 7.59
CA THR A 114 -0.33 -11.96 8.67
C THR A 114 -0.83 -10.51 8.69
N PRO A 115 -2.15 -10.26 8.57
CA PRO A 115 -2.71 -8.91 8.70
C PRO A 115 -2.64 -8.42 10.15
N ILE A 116 -2.34 -7.14 10.33
CA ILE A 116 -2.50 -6.41 11.58
C ILE A 116 -3.21 -5.09 11.28
N GLU A 117 -4.47 -4.98 11.70
CA GLU A 117 -5.20 -3.72 11.58
C GLU A 117 -4.71 -2.72 12.63
N VAL A 118 -4.35 -1.53 12.19
CA VAL A 118 -3.89 -0.43 13.04
C VAL A 118 -5.08 0.41 13.45
N THR A 119 -5.60 0.13 14.65
CA THR A 119 -6.76 0.83 15.22
C THR A 119 -6.40 1.75 16.38
N GLN A 120 -5.11 1.82 16.75
CA GLN A 120 -4.64 2.62 17.89
C GLN A 120 -4.77 4.11 17.59
N GLY A 121 -5.62 4.81 18.34
CA GLY A 121 -5.88 6.24 18.16
C GLY A 121 -4.63 7.11 18.19
N ASP A 122 -3.66 6.78 19.03
CA ASP A 122 -2.38 7.51 19.10
C ASP A 122 -1.57 7.40 17.81
N VAL A 123 -1.57 6.21 17.17
CA VAL A 123 -0.89 6.01 15.87
C VAL A 123 -1.61 6.81 14.79
N LEU A 124 -2.94 6.74 14.73
CA LEU A 124 -3.72 7.49 13.73
C LEU A 124 -3.56 9.02 13.91
N GLY A 125 -3.52 9.51 15.14
CA GLY A 125 -3.21 10.91 15.44
C GLY A 125 -1.80 11.32 15.01
N HIS A 126 -0.80 10.45 15.21
CA HIS A 126 0.57 10.72 14.74
C HIS A 126 0.70 10.64 13.22
N ARG A 127 -0.16 9.89 12.54
CA ARG A 127 -0.24 9.93 11.07
C ARG A 127 -0.66 11.31 10.59
N GLU A 128 -1.65 11.93 11.23
CA GLU A 128 -2.03 13.31 10.88
C GLU A 128 -0.88 14.29 11.16
N LEU A 129 -0.18 14.12 12.28
CA LEU A 129 1.01 14.92 12.61
C LEU A 129 2.13 14.77 11.58
N TYR A 130 2.32 13.59 10.99
CA TYR A 130 3.26 13.40 9.89
C TYR A 130 2.95 14.34 8.73
N PHE A 131 1.69 14.43 8.32
CA PHE A 131 1.28 15.31 7.22
C PHE A 131 1.28 16.80 7.57
N ASP A 132 1.12 17.15 8.85
CA ASP A 132 1.34 18.53 9.30
C ASP A 132 2.82 18.93 9.19
N ARG A 133 3.73 17.97 9.42
CA ARG A 133 5.20 18.19 9.39
C ARG A 133 5.84 18.06 8.02
N HIS A 134 5.17 17.42 7.06
CA HIS A 134 5.68 17.18 5.71
C HIS A 134 4.68 17.71 4.67
N PRO A 135 4.66 19.03 4.39
CA PRO A 135 3.69 19.64 3.48
C PRO A 135 3.71 19.04 2.06
N GLU A 136 4.89 18.62 1.59
CA GLU A 136 5.05 17.93 0.30
C GLU A 136 4.39 16.55 0.29
N ALA A 137 4.45 15.80 1.40
CA ALA A 137 3.73 14.55 1.55
C ALA A 137 2.22 14.81 1.66
N ARG A 138 1.82 15.86 2.39
CA ARG A 138 0.40 16.27 2.51
C ARG A 138 -0.23 16.60 1.17
N ALA A 139 0.50 17.29 0.30
CA ALA A 139 0.05 17.61 -1.05
C ALA A 139 -0.17 16.37 -1.93
N ARG A 140 0.38 15.22 -1.51
CA ARG A 140 0.29 13.92 -2.19
C ARG A 140 -0.44 12.86 -1.36
N ARG A 141 -1.26 13.27 -0.39
CA ARG A 141 -2.24 12.36 0.22
C ARG A 141 -3.06 11.66 -0.87
N HIS A 142 -3.41 10.40 -0.64
CA HIS A 142 -4.03 9.51 -1.62
C HIS A 142 -3.06 8.99 -2.70
N HIS A 143 -1.78 8.98 -2.37
CA HIS A 143 -0.77 8.24 -3.12
C HIS A 143 -0.28 7.11 -2.22
N ALA A 144 -0.50 5.86 -2.63
CA ALA A 144 -0.30 4.71 -1.73
C ALA A 144 1.08 4.67 -1.05
N SER A 145 2.18 5.01 -1.76
CA SER A 145 3.50 5.01 -1.12
C SER A 145 3.70 6.10 -0.08
N VAL A 146 2.99 7.22 -0.20
CA VAL A 146 3.05 8.35 0.74
C VAL A 146 2.26 8.00 1.99
N ASP A 147 1.06 7.43 1.80
CA ASP A 147 0.18 7.09 2.91
C ASP A 147 0.71 5.88 3.71
N ALA A 148 1.28 4.88 3.04
CA ALA A 148 2.00 3.78 3.69
C ALA A 148 3.23 4.25 4.50
N GLU A 149 3.99 5.22 3.99
CA GLU A 149 5.13 5.81 4.72
C GLU A 149 4.66 6.64 5.93
N ALA A 150 3.55 7.38 5.80
CA ALA A 150 2.96 8.11 6.91
C ALA A 150 2.52 7.14 8.04
N LEU A 151 1.90 6.02 7.69
CA LEU A 151 1.53 4.98 8.65
C LEU A 151 2.76 4.35 9.32
N ARG A 152 3.80 4.02 8.54
CA ARG A 152 5.08 3.52 9.08
C ARG A 152 5.66 4.51 10.09
N TRP A 153 5.80 5.77 9.69
CA TRP A 153 6.39 6.82 10.51
C TRP A 153 5.65 6.94 11.85
N ALA A 154 4.31 6.98 11.80
CA ALA A 154 3.48 7.09 12.99
C ALA A 154 3.58 5.86 13.91
N PHE A 155 3.50 4.66 13.34
CA PHE A 155 3.52 3.43 14.12
C PHE A 155 4.88 3.20 14.80
N GLU A 156 5.97 3.34 14.06
CA GLU A 156 7.33 3.15 14.61
C GLU A 156 7.66 4.24 15.64
N TYR A 157 7.10 5.45 15.51
CA TYR A 157 7.21 6.49 16.54
C TYR A 157 6.47 6.11 17.82
N VAL A 158 5.18 5.75 17.72
CA VAL A 158 4.30 5.55 18.89
C VAL A 158 4.60 4.24 19.61
N ILE A 159 4.77 3.14 18.87
CA ILE A 159 4.85 1.79 19.46
C ILE A 159 6.27 1.42 19.84
N GLU A 160 7.27 1.86 19.05
CA GLU A 160 8.66 1.46 19.25
C GLU A 160 9.52 2.56 19.87
N GLY A 161 8.95 3.76 20.10
CA GLY A 161 9.67 4.91 20.65
C GLY A 161 10.92 5.30 19.85
N THR A 162 10.97 4.90 18.58
CA THR A 162 12.20 4.97 17.79
C THR A 162 12.10 6.14 16.82
N MET A 163 12.84 7.23 17.09
CA MET A 163 13.21 8.17 16.03
C MET A 163 14.35 7.56 15.21
N ARG A 164 14.12 7.34 13.91
CA ARG A 164 15.18 7.20 12.91
C ARG A 164 14.83 8.03 11.71
#